data_AF-A0A183NNF3-F1
#
_entry.id   AF-A0A183NNF3-F1
#
_cell.length_a   1.000
_cell.length_b   1.000
_cell.length_c   1.000
_cell.angle_alpha   90.00
_cell.angle_beta   90.00
_cell.angle_gamma   90.00
#
_symmetry.space_group_name_H-M   'P 1'
#
loop_
_entity.id
_entity.type
_entity.pdbx_description
1 polymer ?
#
loop_
_entity_poly.entity_id
_entity_poly.type
_entity_poly.pdbx_seq_one_letter_code
_entity_poly.pdbx_strand_id
1 'polypeptide(L)'
;MQNPNSILNLVLIGFHHRKGSVVELVYPSLSCDSSDPTHLPYPWRHLPALAIADGAHNYTKDCTYFSLPSIEKKGDSVFGIACYRQADSAVSWCHHLETSTSVAWTCTMNVSPVNFILGIISQRRNTLGKAER
;
A
#
# COMPACT_ATOMS: atom_id res chain seq x y z
N MET A 1 14.01 -8.81 -20.08
CA MET A 1 12.64 -8.31 -20.33
C MET A 1 11.87 -8.47 -19.03
N GLN A 2 11.65 -7.39 -18.27
CA GLN A 2 10.80 -7.43 -17.07
C GLN A 2 9.35 -7.63 -17.53
N ASN A 3 8.64 -8.58 -16.91
CA ASN A 3 7.25 -8.85 -17.25
C ASN A 3 6.41 -7.59 -16.97
N PRO A 4 5.55 -7.14 -17.91
CA PRO A 4 4.73 -5.92 -17.75
C PRO A 4 3.63 -6.05 -16.69
N ASN A 5 3.63 -7.12 -15.88
CA ASN A 5 2.67 -7.42 -14.84
C ASN A 5 3.36 -7.82 -13.51
N SER A 6 4.65 -7.51 -13.33
CA SER A 6 5.34 -7.86 -12.08
C SER A 6 5.09 -6.83 -10.98
N ILE A 7 4.84 -7.32 -9.76
CA ILE A 7 4.90 -6.51 -8.54
C ILE A 7 6.35 -6.02 -8.40
N LEU A 8 6.53 -4.70 -8.36
CA LEU A 8 7.81 -4.02 -8.21
C LEU A 8 8.28 -4.09 -6.76
N ASN A 9 7.45 -3.60 -5.83
CA ASN A 9 7.76 -3.57 -4.41
C ASN A 9 6.50 -3.82 -3.57
N LEU A 10 6.70 -4.49 -2.45
CA LEU A 10 5.81 -4.60 -1.31
C LEU A 10 6.24 -3.60 -0.24
N VAL A 11 5.32 -2.74 0.18
CA VAL A 11 5.57 -1.77 1.26
C VAL A 11 4.56 -2.03 2.37
N LEU A 12 5.07 -2.32 3.57
CA LEU A 12 4.28 -2.47 4.77
C LEU A 12 4.17 -1.12 5.47
N ILE A 13 2.94 -0.68 5.71
CA ILE A 13 2.66 0.61 6.35
C ILE A 13 1.78 0.38 7.56
N GLY A 14 2.27 0.81 8.72
CA GLY A 14 1.54 0.86 9.97
C GLY A 14 0.93 2.23 10.23
N PHE A 15 0.04 2.32 11.21
CA PHE A 15 -0.54 3.60 11.65
C PHE A 15 -0.36 3.78 13.15
N HIS A 16 0.44 4.77 13.53
CA HIS A 16 0.67 5.16 14.90
C HIS A 16 -0.12 6.43 15.23
N HIS A 17 -0.97 6.38 16.26
CA HIS A 17 -1.83 7.51 16.67
C HIS A 17 -1.11 8.85 16.94
N ARG A 18 0.22 8.88 17.18
CA ARG A 18 1.01 10.12 17.34
C ARG A 18 1.84 10.48 16.10
N LYS A 19 2.32 9.49 15.34
CA LYS A 19 3.22 9.69 14.19
C LYS A 19 2.51 9.63 12.84
N GLY A 20 1.24 9.21 12.82
CA GLY A 20 0.48 8.92 11.61
C GLY A 20 0.92 7.63 10.95
N SER A 21 0.75 7.57 9.63
CA SER A 21 1.17 6.46 8.78
C SER A 21 2.71 6.36 8.72
N VAL A 22 3.26 5.19 9.05
CA VAL A 22 4.71 4.93 9.09
C VAL A 22 5.06 3.72 8.25
N VAL A 23 6.22 3.75 7.57
CA VAL A 23 6.73 2.60 6.82
C VAL A 23 7.40 1.63 7.79
N GLU A 24 6.98 0.37 7.78
CA GLU A 24 7.55 -0.68 8.62
C GLU A 24 8.53 -1.57 7.83
N LEU A 25 8.28 -1.78 6.53
CA LEU A 25 9.10 -2.63 5.68
C LEU A 25 8.96 -2.24 4.20
N VAL A 26 10.06 -2.33 3.46
CA VAL A 26 10.09 -2.21 2.00
C VAL A 26 10.80 -3.44 1.41
N TYR A 27 10.17 -4.12 0.46
CA TYR A 27 10.76 -5.29 -0.20
C TYR A 27 10.44 -5.34 -1.72
N PRO A 28 11.43 -5.44 -2.62
CA PRO A 28 12.87 -5.31 -2.37
C PRO A 28 13.22 -3.93 -1.79
N SER A 29 14.36 -3.81 -1.10
CA SER A 29 14.80 -2.51 -0.55
C SER A 29 14.96 -1.48 -1.68
N LEU A 30 14.35 -0.32 -1.51
CA LEU A 30 14.48 0.82 -2.43
C LEU A 30 15.69 1.71 -2.11
N SER A 31 16.24 1.54 -0.90
CA SER A 31 17.44 2.23 -0.46
C SER A 31 18.66 1.55 -1.07
N CYS A 32 19.48 2.34 -1.77
CA CYS A 32 20.80 1.88 -2.22
C CYS A 32 21.77 1.68 -1.04
N ASP A 33 21.52 2.38 0.07
CA ASP A 33 22.26 2.24 1.31
C ASP A 33 21.52 1.29 2.25
N SER A 34 22.21 0.23 2.68
CA SER A 34 21.66 -0.89 3.45
C SER A 34 21.30 -0.56 4.91
N SER A 35 21.38 0.70 5.32
CA SER A 35 21.22 1.09 6.73
C SER A 35 19.76 1.27 7.14
N ASP A 36 18.85 1.59 6.20
CA ASP A 36 17.44 1.84 6.53
C ASP A 36 16.47 1.07 5.60
N PRO A 37 15.86 -0.02 6.11
CA PRO A 37 14.88 -0.84 5.37
C PRO A 37 13.51 -0.16 5.23
N THR A 38 13.31 1.01 5.84
CA THR A 38 12.04 1.76 5.83
C THR A 38 12.08 3.00 4.94
N HIS A 39 13.27 3.37 4.43
CA HIS A 39 13.45 4.58 3.67
C HIS A 39 12.82 4.48 2.26
N LEU A 40 12.04 5.51 1.92
CA LEU A 40 11.40 5.65 0.61
C LEU A 40 12.08 6.74 -0.21
N PRO A 41 12.17 6.58 -1.55
CA PRO A 41 12.72 7.62 -2.40
C PRO A 41 11.84 8.88 -2.31
N TYR A 42 12.47 10.06 -2.45
CA TYR A 42 11.79 11.36 -2.32
C TYR A 42 10.45 11.47 -3.08
N PRO A 43 10.32 10.98 -4.33
CA PRO A 43 9.04 11.03 -5.05
C PRO A 43 7.91 10.22 -4.39
N TRP A 44 8.24 9.25 -3.53
CA TRP A 44 7.30 8.37 -2.83
C TRP A 44 7.13 8.73 -1.36
N ARG A 45 7.67 9.85 -0.88
CA ARG A 45 7.59 10.28 0.54
C ARG A 45 6.18 10.36 1.12
N HIS A 46 5.16 10.53 0.26
CA HIS A 46 3.75 10.62 0.67
C HIS A 46 3.00 9.29 0.53
N LEU A 47 3.67 8.22 0.09
CA LEU A 47 3.09 6.88 -0.06
C LEU A 47 2.37 6.40 1.21
N PRO A 48 2.90 6.57 2.44
CA PRO A 48 2.21 6.15 3.66
C PRO A 48 0.82 6.79 3.84
N ALA A 49 0.71 8.09 3.56
CA ALA A 49 -0.55 8.82 3.66
C ALA A 49 -1.55 8.43 2.55
N LEU A 50 -1.06 8.00 1.38
CA LEU A 50 -1.91 7.49 0.29
C LEU A 50 -2.42 6.07 0.56
N ALA A 51 -1.63 5.26 1.28
CA ALA A 51 -1.99 3.89 1.62
C ALA A 51 -3.07 3.80 2.71
N ILE A 52 -3.06 4.71 3.68
CA ILE A 52 -4.05 4.79 4.76
C ILE A 52 -4.70 6.17 4.71
N ALA A 53 -5.80 6.28 3.96
CA ALA A 53 -6.57 7.52 3.86
C ALA A 53 -7.17 7.93 5.22
N ASP A 54 -7.37 9.22 5.45
CA ASP A 54 -7.85 9.79 6.72
C ASP A 54 -9.15 9.14 7.26
N GLY A 55 -10.03 8.71 6.34
CA GLY A 55 -11.27 8.00 6.67
C GLY A 55 -11.14 6.51 7.02
N ALA A 56 -9.93 5.95 7.08
CA ALA A 56 -9.71 4.51 7.25
C ALA A 56 -10.28 3.94 8.55
N HIS A 57 -10.39 4.75 9.59
CA HIS A 57 -10.96 4.38 10.88
C HIS A 57 -12.46 4.04 10.81
N ASN A 58 -13.15 4.40 9.71
CA ASN A 58 -14.56 4.08 9.52
C ASN A 58 -14.78 2.67 8.93
N TYR A 59 -13.71 1.97 8.54
CA TYR A 59 -13.81 0.70 7.84
C TYR A 59 -12.90 -0.36 8.47
N THR A 60 -13.48 -1.53 8.73
CA THR A 60 -12.74 -2.69 9.25
C THR A 60 -11.70 -3.22 8.24
N LYS A 61 -11.94 -3.02 6.95
CA LYS A 61 -11.02 -3.33 5.84
C LYS A 61 -11.40 -2.50 4.62
N ASP A 62 -10.41 -2.06 3.86
CA ASP A 62 -10.62 -1.39 2.58
C ASP A 62 -9.36 -1.48 1.70
N CYS A 63 -9.47 -1.07 0.45
CA CYS A 63 -8.35 -0.92 -0.47
C CYS A 63 -8.36 0.46 -1.14
N THR A 64 -7.22 1.15 -1.09
CA THR A 64 -6.96 2.38 -1.84
C THR A 64 -6.11 2.08 -3.08
N TYR A 65 -6.35 2.86 -4.13
CA TYR A 65 -5.66 2.74 -5.42
C TYR A 65 -5.09 4.11 -5.78
N PHE A 66 -3.81 4.17 -6.14
CA PHE A 66 -3.13 5.43 -6.42
C PHE A 66 -2.03 5.26 -7.48
N SER A 67 -1.57 6.38 -8.03
CA SER A 67 -0.44 6.42 -8.95
C SER A 67 0.71 7.19 -8.33
N LEU A 68 1.93 6.69 -8.52
CA LEU A 68 3.17 7.32 -8.10
C LEU A 68 4.04 7.60 -9.32
N PRO A 69 4.91 8.63 -9.27
CA PRO A 69 5.93 8.81 -10.29
C PRO A 69 6.91 7.62 -10.29
N SER A 70 7.31 7.15 -11.47
CA SER A 70 8.34 6.11 -11.57
C SER A 70 9.70 6.63 -11.09
N ILE A 71 10.41 5.78 -10.34
CA ILE A 71 11.77 6.04 -9.84
C ILE A 71 12.85 5.56 -10.82
N GLU A 72 12.49 4.68 -11.77
CA GLU A 72 13.41 4.16 -12.78
C GLU A 72 13.43 5.02 -14.04
N LYS A 73 12.25 5.50 -14.48
CA LYS A 73 12.09 6.23 -15.75
C LYS A 73 11.25 7.49 -15.56
N LYS A 74 11.87 8.63 -15.81
CA LYS A 74 11.22 9.95 -15.72
C LYS A 74 10.06 10.04 -16.73
N GLY A 75 8.90 10.49 -16.27
CA GLY A 75 7.69 10.63 -17.08
C GLY A 75 6.77 9.41 -17.07
N ASP A 76 7.25 8.26 -16.57
CA ASP A 76 6.41 7.09 -16.34
C ASP A 76 5.76 7.14 -14.96
N SER A 77 4.69 6.38 -14.77
CA SER A 77 3.99 6.23 -13.49
C SER A 77 3.95 4.76 -13.07
N VAL A 78 4.05 4.54 -11.77
CA VAL A 78 3.88 3.26 -11.12
C VAL A 78 2.52 3.23 -10.44
N PHE A 79 1.85 2.10 -10.52
CA PHE A 79 0.54 1.94 -9.92
C PHE A 79 0.64 1.29 -8.54
N GLY A 80 -0.02 1.85 -7.52
CA GLY A 80 -0.06 1.33 -6.16
C GLY A 80 -1.45 0.86 -5.77
N ILE A 81 -1.53 -0.32 -5.17
CA ILE A 81 -2.71 -0.82 -4.46
C ILE A 81 -2.34 -0.98 -3.01
N ALA A 82 -3.01 -0.29 -2.09
CA ALA A 82 -2.87 -0.53 -0.66
C ALA A 82 -4.15 -1.11 -0.08
N CYS A 83 -4.07 -2.28 0.52
CA CYS A 83 -5.19 -2.86 1.25
C CYS A 83 -4.86 -2.92 2.73
N TYR A 84 -5.79 -2.46 3.57
CA TYR A 84 -5.64 -2.46 5.02
C TYR A 84 -6.76 -3.21 5.71
N ARG A 85 -6.48 -3.66 6.93
CA ARG A 85 -7.47 -4.18 7.87
C ARG A 85 -7.21 -3.55 9.23
N GLN A 86 -8.28 -3.08 9.87
CA GLN A 86 -8.23 -2.61 11.24
C GLN A 86 -8.09 -3.80 12.18
N ALA A 87 -7.05 -3.80 13.00
CA ALA A 87 -6.86 -4.75 14.08
C ALA A 87 -7.69 -4.32 15.28
N ASP A 88 -8.41 -5.26 15.87
CA ASP A 88 -9.21 -4.99 17.07
C ASP A 88 -8.27 -4.82 18.27
N SER A 89 -8.49 -3.79 19.08
CA SER A 89 -7.59 -3.43 20.19
C SER A 89 -7.55 -4.50 21.28
N ALA A 90 -8.54 -5.41 21.30
CA ALA A 90 -8.64 -6.53 22.23
C ALA A 90 -7.74 -7.73 21.86
N VAL A 91 -7.09 -7.73 20.70
CA VAL A 91 -6.25 -8.86 20.26
C VAL A 91 -4.87 -8.77 20.90
N SER A 92 -4.57 -9.70 21.81
CA SER A 92 -3.37 -9.67 22.67
C SER A 92 -2.03 -9.70 21.92
N TRP A 93 -1.99 -10.24 20.70
CA TRP A 93 -0.78 -10.25 19.86
C TRP A 93 -0.41 -8.86 19.32
N CYS A 94 -1.34 -7.90 19.31
CA CYS A 94 -1.06 -6.52 18.94
C CYS A 94 -0.20 -5.79 19.99
N HIS A 95 -0.03 -6.31 21.21
CA HIS A 95 0.85 -5.69 22.21
C HIS A 95 2.34 -5.77 21.86
N HIS A 96 2.77 -6.70 21.00
CA HIS A 96 4.18 -6.80 20.58
C HIS A 96 4.53 -5.89 19.40
N LEU A 97 3.51 -5.40 18.69
CA LEU A 97 3.59 -4.31 17.73
C LEU A 97 3.05 -3.07 18.44
N GLU A 98 3.85 -2.40 19.28
CA GLU A 98 3.43 -1.32 20.20
C GLU A 98 2.58 -0.17 19.60
N THR A 99 2.23 -0.17 18.32
CA THR A 99 1.78 1.03 17.63
C THR A 99 0.82 0.91 16.45
N SER A 100 0.39 -0.26 15.97
CA SER A 100 -0.34 -0.34 14.68
C SER A 100 -1.73 -0.96 14.79
N THR A 101 -2.78 -0.12 14.77
CA THR A 101 -4.20 -0.54 14.67
C THR A 101 -4.63 -0.84 13.23
N SER A 102 -3.78 -0.57 12.24
CA SER A 102 -4.04 -0.86 10.83
C SER A 102 -2.72 -1.21 10.14
N VAL A 103 -2.71 -2.34 9.45
CA VAL A 103 -1.57 -2.80 8.63
C VAL A 103 -2.01 -2.73 7.17
N ALA A 104 -1.35 -1.87 6.38
CA ALA A 104 -1.59 -1.73 4.95
C ALA A 104 -0.45 -2.39 4.15
N TRP A 105 -0.82 -3.21 3.18
CA TRP A 105 0.12 -3.82 2.23
C TRP A 105 -0.01 -3.09 0.91
N THR A 106 1.03 -2.39 0.50
CA THR A 106 1.07 -1.75 -0.81
C THR A 106 1.83 -2.61 -1.81
N CYS A 107 1.20 -2.99 -2.92
CA CYS A 107 1.93 -3.51 -4.08
C CYS A 107 2.03 -2.43 -5.15
N THR A 108 3.25 -2.18 -5.62
CA THR A 108 3.49 -1.32 -6.77
C THR A 108 3.60 -2.18 -8.03
N MET A 109 2.92 -1.83 -9.11
CA MET A 109 2.95 -2.56 -10.38
C MET A 109 3.20 -1.60 -11.54
N ASN A 110 3.95 -2.08 -12.54
CA ASN A 110 4.19 -1.34 -13.78
C ASN A 110 3.05 -1.69 -14.75
N VAL A 111 1.92 -0.98 -14.69
CA VAL A 111 0.72 -1.36 -15.47
C VAL A 111 0.37 -0.24 -16.45
N SER A 112 0.03 -0.61 -17.69
CA SER A 112 -0.53 0.35 -18.63
C SER A 112 -1.87 0.92 -18.11
N PRO A 113 -2.21 2.20 -18.40
CA PRO A 113 -3.43 2.85 -17.90
C PRO A 113 -4.74 2.12 -18.27
N VAL A 114 -4.74 1.35 -19.37
CA VAL A 114 -5.91 0.61 -19.86
C VAL A 114 -6.19 -0.63 -19.01
N ASN A 115 -5.14 -1.37 -18.66
CA ASN A 115 -5.24 -2.55 -17.80
C ASN A 115 -5.60 -2.16 -16.35
N PHE A 116 -5.25 -0.94 -15.94
CA PHE A 116 -5.62 -0.36 -14.65
C PHE A 116 -7.14 -0.20 -14.48
N ILE A 117 -7.83 0.43 -15.44
CA ILE A 117 -9.29 0.61 -15.37
C ILE A 117 -10.01 -0.75 -15.34
N LEU A 118 -9.56 -1.70 -16.16
CA LEU A 118 -10.12 -3.05 -16.18
C LEU A 118 -9.90 -3.80 -14.85
N GLY A 119 -8.73 -3.64 -14.22
CA GLY A 119 -8.41 -4.22 -12.92
C GLY A 119 -9.30 -3.69 -11.79
N ILE A 120 -9.47 -2.36 -11.70
CA ILE A 120 -10.38 -1.73 -10.72
C ILE A 120 -11.81 -2.22 -10.93
N ILE A 121 -12.29 -2.24 -12.18
CA ILE A 121 -13.66 -2.66 -12.50
C ILE A 121 -13.86 -4.15 -12.16
N SER A 122 -12.87 -5.00 -12.41
CA SER A 122 -12.91 -6.43 -12.09
C SER A 122 -12.94 -6.68 -10.57
N GLN A 123 -12.11 -5.99 -9.80
CA GLN A 123 -12.11 -6.10 -8.33
C GLN A 123 -13.40 -5.55 -7.71
N ARG A 124 -13.92 -4.40 -8.16
CA ARG A 124 -15.22 -3.87 -7.71
C ARG A 124 -16.38 -4.83 -8.01
N ARG A 125 -16.35 -5.52 -9.16
CA ARG A 125 -17.35 -6.57 -9.47
C ARG A 125 -17.27 -7.76 -8.51
N ASN A 126 -16.06 -8.18 -8.13
CA ASN A 126 -15.88 -9.29 -7.18
C ASN A 126 -16.28 -8.92 -5.73
N THR A 127 -16.10 -7.68 -5.30
CA THR A 127 -16.57 -7.23 -3.98
C THR A 127 -18.08 -7.06 -3.94
N LEU A 128 -18.71 -6.54 -5.00
CA LEU A 128 -20.18 -6.46 -5.12
C LEU A 128 -20.82 -7.86 -5.19
N GLY A 129 -20.25 -8.79 -5.95
CA GLY A 129 -20.76 -10.17 -6.03
C GLY A 129 -20.67 -10.99 -4.74
N LYS A 130 -19.87 -10.54 -3.76
CA LYS A 130 -19.81 -11.12 -2.40
C LYS A 130 -20.77 -10.45 -1.41
N ALA A 131 -21.34 -9.29 -1.75
CA ALA A 131 -22.32 -8.59 -0.91
C ALA A 131 -23.77 -9.04 -1.18
N GLU A 132 -24.02 -9.74 -2.29
CA GLU A 132 -25.34 -10.25 -2.69
C GLU A 132 -25.56 -11.75 -2.36
N ARG A 133 -24.79 -12.34 -1.45
CA ARG A 133 -25.00 -13.72 -0.97
C ARG A 133 -25.00 -13.83 0.54
#